data_AF-A0A359FJ60-F1
#
_entry.id   AF-A0A359FJ60-F1
#
_cell.length_a   1.000
_cell.length_b   1.000
_cell.length_c   1.000
_cell.angle_alpha   90.00
_cell.angle_beta   90.00
_cell.angle_gamma   90.00
#
_symmetry.space_group_name_H-M   'P 1'
#
loop_
_entity.id
_entity.type
_entity.pdbx_description
1 polymer ?
#
loop_
_entity_poly.entity_id
_entity_poly.type
_entity_poly.pdbx_seq_one_letter_code
_entity_poly.pdbx_strand_id
1 'polypeptide(L)'
;MDGTLKMTTMKRILYILFFLILAYSCKKAVLKVESIPGNTPQGAPIYVTGNFNHWDPGDSRFQLHMKPDSTYMVELPRSFGTLAYKFTRGNWSTVEANRCGNDIEDHQLEYSRWDTISHRIECWRDLEPLNCDSITIIVESIPLNTPVQDSIKIAGSFNAWNPGTKPEFLLRKNPDGSNYFVTVPRISWNNKSSNFFTYKFIRKDITISEADRFGREKEPRVLEFERGDTVVVQIDNWSDMAKPELNYVTIVLTAIPENTPKGDKIYLAGNFNDWNPGDDGFIFRRDAKGKYMISLPRKKYGLSFKITRGSWWTEFTDKCGHKMNNQEYNYDEIDTLYLKIENWLDLPKHYSQDLTLVINQLPKNTPGTDVLYLIGHEFPFGNKPEKYAFTQQENGLHTLTMRRKTLDGFYVVCRGTHRSQEVDEGGRYIFPRHFVQECSDTVFLNVAKWNDLFEPDEKIVTVLLEQLPKRTPEKDNIYITGKFNGWDPGDANYILKRDGKGACSIQIPLRYLRSGFKFTRGDWNTVEGNFFGGFVENRTYTGNENVVKLKIESWGD
;
A
#
# COMPACT_ATOMS: atom_id res chain seq x y z
N MET A 1 -20.91 -58.05 -25.91
CA MET A 1 -20.30 -57.88 -24.56
C MET A 1 -18.90 -57.31 -24.74
N ASP A 2 -18.71 -56.00 -24.89
CA ASP A 2 -17.33 -55.43 -24.92
C ASP A 2 -17.25 -53.90 -24.65
N GLY A 3 -18.24 -53.32 -23.96
CA GLY A 3 -18.26 -51.88 -23.65
C GLY A 3 -17.96 -51.55 -22.18
N THR A 4 -18.35 -52.43 -21.27
CA THR A 4 -18.24 -52.24 -19.81
C THR A 4 -16.86 -52.58 -19.25
N LEU A 5 -16.04 -53.38 -19.96
CA LEU A 5 -14.70 -53.78 -19.52
C LEU A 5 -13.63 -52.69 -19.78
N LYS A 6 -13.79 -51.87 -20.83
CA LYS A 6 -12.84 -50.79 -21.18
C LYS A 6 -12.92 -49.59 -20.24
N MET A 7 -14.12 -49.23 -19.76
CA MET A 7 -14.33 -48.02 -18.96
C MET A 7 -13.86 -48.14 -17.50
N THR A 8 -13.95 -49.33 -16.90
CA THR A 8 -13.39 -49.65 -15.57
C THR A 8 -11.86 -49.73 -15.59
N THR A 9 -11.28 -50.24 -16.67
CA THR A 9 -9.83 -50.31 -16.85
C THR A 9 -9.21 -48.93 -17.04
N MET A 10 -9.87 -48.05 -17.81
CA MET A 10 -9.42 -46.67 -18.03
C MET A 10 -9.52 -45.80 -16.75
N LYS A 11 -10.57 -45.98 -15.93
CA LYS A 11 -10.66 -45.34 -14.60
C LYS A 11 -9.59 -45.83 -13.63
N ARG A 12 -9.28 -47.13 -13.61
CA ARG A 12 -8.18 -47.68 -12.78
C ARG A 12 -6.82 -47.14 -13.19
N ILE A 13 -6.55 -47.03 -14.50
CA ILE A 13 -5.32 -46.42 -15.02
C ILE A 13 -5.25 -44.94 -14.63
N LEU A 14 -6.36 -44.19 -14.72
CA LEU A 14 -6.41 -42.78 -14.31
C LEU A 14 -6.19 -42.58 -12.81
N TYR A 15 -6.74 -43.47 -11.96
CA TYR A 15 -6.49 -43.45 -10.51
C TYR A 15 -5.04 -43.82 -10.17
N ILE A 16 -4.44 -44.79 -10.87
CA ILE A 16 -3.03 -45.17 -10.71
C ILE A 16 -2.11 -44.03 -11.18
N LEU A 17 -2.41 -43.37 -12.29
CA LEU A 17 -1.69 -42.18 -12.77
C LEU A 17 -1.85 -41.00 -11.81
N PHE A 18 -3.03 -40.76 -11.25
CA PHE A 18 -3.26 -39.71 -10.25
C PHE A 18 -2.50 -39.97 -8.95
N PHE A 19 -2.43 -41.24 -8.49
CA PHE A 19 -1.59 -41.64 -7.35
C PHE A 19 -0.09 -41.57 -7.66
N LEU A 20 0.34 -41.90 -8.89
CA LEU A 20 1.72 -41.74 -9.34
C LEU A 20 2.13 -40.26 -9.45
N ILE A 21 1.23 -39.38 -9.90
CA ILE A 21 1.46 -37.93 -9.97
C ILE A 21 1.52 -37.32 -8.56
N LEU A 22 0.70 -37.78 -7.61
CA LEU A 22 0.79 -37.40 -6.19
C LEU A 22 2.06 -37.93 -5.50
N ALA A 23 2.61 -39.07 -5.94
CA ALA A 23 3.85 -39.64 -5.39
C ALA A 23 5.12 -38.95 -5.90
N TYR A 24 5.06 -38.22 -7.02
CA TYR A 24 6.23 -37.62 -7.68
C TYR A 24 6.56 -36.19 -7.28
N SER A 25 5.75 -35.53 -6.43
CA SER A 25 5.97 -34.13 -6.04
C SER A 25 6.13 -33.95 -4.53
N CYS A 26 7.16 -34.58 -3.94
CA CYS A 26 7.56 -34.26 -2.57
C CYS A 26 9.07 -34.52 -2.36
N LYS A 27 9.90 -33.63 -2.91
CA LYS A 27 11.34 -33.62 -2.65
C LYS A 27 11.60 -33.23 -1.19
N LYS A 28 12.64 -33.82 -0.58
CA LYS A 28 13.12 -33.40 0.73
C LYS A 28 14.06 -32.21 0.55
N ALA A 29 14.06 -31.28 1.50
CA ALA A 29 15.07 -30.24 1.54
C ALA A 29 16.44 -30.84 1.82
N VAL A 30 17.43 -30.48 1.00
CA VAL A 30 18.83 -30.90 1.18
C VAL A 30 19.62 -29.70 1.70
N LEU A 31 20.31 -29.87 2.83
CA LEU A 31 21.33 -28.90 3.25
C LEU A 31 22.67 -29.33 2.66
N LYS A 32 23.34 -28.40 1.98
CA LYS A 32 24.68 -28.56 1.40
C LYS A 32 25.63 -27.60 2.11
N VAL A 33 26.63 -28.10 2.81
CA VAL A 33 27.72 -27.28 3.35
C VAL A 33 28.86 -27.29 2.34
N GLU A 34 29.14 -26.13 1.76
CA GLU A 34 30.14 -25.93 0.70
C GLU A 34 31.56 -25.82 1.25
N SER A 35 31.71 -25.25 2.44
CA SER A 35 33.00 -25.08 3.09
C SER A 35 32.88 -25.06 4.61
N ILE A 36 33.91 -25.55 5.27
CA ILE A 36 34.08 -25.56 6.72
C ILE A 36 35.42 -24.90 7.10
N PRO A 37 35.61 -24.48 8.36
CA PRO A 37 36.86 -23.86 8.80
C PRO A 37 38.05 -24.82 8.64
N GLY A 38 39.20 -24.32 8.18
CA GLY A 38 40.39 -25.15 7.91
C GLY A 38 41.00 -25.84 9.14
N ASN A 39 40.71 -25.35 10.35
CA ASN A 39 41.10 -25.94 11.63
C ASN A 39 40.07 -26.94 12.17
N THR A 40 39.03 -27.28 11.41
CA THR A 40 38.11 -28.36 11.79
C THR A 40 38.89 -29.67 11.94
N PRO A 41 38.85 -30.34 13.11
CA PRO A 41 39.61 -31.58 13.32
C PRO A 41 39.30 -32.62 12.24
N GLN A 42 40.35 -33.25 11.71
CA GLN A 42 40.24 -34.20 10.62
C GLN A 42 39.31 -35.36 11.01
N GLY A 43 38.32 -35.64 10.15
CA GLY A 43 37.34 -36.71 10.37
C GLY A 43 36.27 -36.39 11.42
N ALA A 44 36.23 -35.17 11.97
CA ALA A 44 35.17 -34.77 12.88
C ALA A 44 33.79 -34.87 12.19
N PRO A 45 32.79 -35.49 12.85
CA PRO A 45 31.44 -35.52 12.31
C PRO A 45 30.82 -34.11 12.34
N ILE A 46 29.97 -33.82 11.38
CA ILE A 46 29.17 -32.59 11.33
C ILE A 46 27.71 -33.01 11.38
N TYR A 47 26.96 -32.39 12.26
CA TYR A 47 25.53 -32.64 12.44
C TYR A 47 24.76 -31.37 12.14
N VAL A 48 23.52 -31.52 11.69
CA VAL A 48 22.52 -30.47 11.77
C VAL A 48 21.56 -30.80 12.91
N THR A 49 21.27 -29.79 13.74
CA THR A 49 20.32 -29.90 14.86
C THR A 49 19.29 -28.77 14.77
N GLY A 50 18.06 -29.04 15.15
CA GLY A 50 16.96 -28.09 14.99
C GLY A 50 15.67 -28.53 15.63
N ASN A 51 14.60 -27.79 15.36
CA ASN A 51 13.26 -28.12 15.85
C ASN A 51 12.78 -29.53 15.42
N PHE A 52 13.29 -30.07 14.31
CA PHE A 52 12.93 -31.39 13.78
C PHE A 52 13.58 -32.58 14.50
N ASN A 53 14.60 -32.36 15.33
CA ASN A 53 15.25 -33.41 16.13
C ASN A 53 15.33 -33.06 17.62
N HIS A 54 14.43 -32.19 18.08
CA HIS A 54 14.40 -31.70 19.47
C HIS A 54 15.71 -31.06 19.93
N TRP A 55 16.45 -30.41 19.01
CA TRP A 55 17.70 -29.72 19.33
C TRP A 55 18.78 -30.62 19.93
N ASP A 56 18.77 -31.91 19.57
CA ASP A 56 19.85 -32.85 19.89
C ASP A 56 21.06 -32.59 18.95
N PRO A 57 22.21 -32.10 19.45
CA PRO A 57 23.35 -31.74 18.61
C PRO A 57 24.13 -32.94 18.07
N GLY A 58 23.95 -34.15 18.62
CA GLY A 58 24.72 -35.35 18.28
C GLY A 58 23.90 -36.46 17.60
N ASP A 59 22.68 -36.17 17.17
CA ASP A 59 21.79 -37.16 16.58
C ASP A 59 22.35 -37.72 15.25
N SER A 60 22.78 -38.98 15.27
CA SER A 60 23.39 -39.67 14.14
C SER A 60 22.51 -39.74 12.89
N ARG A 61 21.18 -39.57 13.03
CA ARG A 61 20.25 -39.51 11.90
C ARG A 61 20.43 -38.25 11.05
N PHE A 62 21.01 -37.19 11.63
CA PHE A 62 21.21 -35.89 11.00
C PHE A 62 22.69 -35.52 10.86
N GLN A 63 23.56 -36.53 10.86
CA GLN A 63 24.95 -36.36 10.49
C GLN A 63 25.05 -36.09 8.98
N LEU A 64 25.81 -35.05 8.60
CA LEU A 64 26.08 -34.75 7.21
C LEU A 64 27.10 -35.73 6.63
N HIS A 65 26.90 -36.09 5.37
CA HIS A 65 27.77 -36.99 4.63
C HIS A 65 28.64 -36.22 3.64
N MET A 66 29.96 -36.39 3.75
CA MET A 66 30.91 -35.84 2.80
C MET A 66 30.75 -36.49 1.42
N LYS A 67 30.78 -35.66 0.37
CA LYS A 67 30.66 -36.06 -1.04
C LYS A 67 32.03 -35.99 -1.72
N PRO A 68 32.20 -36.61 -2.91
CA PRO A 68 33.46 -36.60 -3.65
C PRO A 68 33.97 -35.19 -4.03
N ASP A 69 33.09 -34.19 -4.09
CA ASP A 69 33.43 -32.78 -4.35
C ASP A 69 33.82 -32.01 -3.07
N SER A 70 34.11 -32.72 -1.97
CA SER A 70 34.45 -32.17 -0.66
C SER A 70 33.34 -31.35 0.02
N THR A 71 32.10 -31.41 -0.47
CA THR A 71 30.95 -30.80 0.20
C THR A 71 30.25 -31.79 1.14
N TYR A 72 29.54 -31.29 2.14
CA TYR A 72 28.76 -32.13 3.07
C TYR A 72 27.27 -31.98 2.79
N MET A 73 26.52 -33.09 2.82
CA MET A 73 25.07 -33.06 2.58
C MET A 73 24.26 -33.87 3.58
N VAL A 74 23.08 -33.39 3.91
CA VAL A 74 22.06 -34.11 4.69
C VAL A 74 20.65 -33.81 4.15
N GLU A 75 19.81 -34.83 4.12
CA GLU A 75 18.39 -34.68 3.80
C GLU A 75 17.60 -34.42 5.08
N LEU A 76 16.85 -33.32 5.12
CA LEU A 76 15.96 -33.00 6.23
C LEU A 76 14.66 -33.81 6.15
N PRO A 77 13.98 -34.06 7.29
CA PRO A 77 12.72 -34.76 7.29
C PRO A 77 11.64 -33.88 6.67
N ARG A 78 10.59 -34.52 6.12
CA ARG A 78 9.44 -33.80 5.60
C ARG A 78 8.71 -33.11 6.74
N SER A 79 8.56 -31.79 6.65
CA SER A 79 7.89 -30.98 7.66
C SER A 79 7.04 -29.87 7.03
N PHE A 80 6.10 -29.32 7.79
CA PHE A 80 5.32 -28.14 7.43
C PHE A 80 5.72 -26.97 8.32
N GLY A 81 5.91 -25.79 7.74
CA GLY A 81 6.32 -24.57 8.45
C GLY A 81 7.81 -24.23 8.31
N THR A 82 8.31 -23.41 9.23
CA THR A 82 9.70 -22.94 9.27
C THR A 82 10.57 -23.91 10.08
N LEU A 83 11.65 -24.40 9.47
CA LEU A 83 12.69 -25.12 10.17
C LEU A 83 13.71 -24.12 10.72
N ALA A 84 14.00 -24.22 12.01
CA ALA A 84 15.09 -23.51 12.67
C ALA A 84 16.17 -24.54 13.00
N TYR A 85 17.43 -24.26 12.62
CA TYR A 85 18.52 -25.20 12.80
C TYR A 85 19.90 -24.53 12.91
N LYS A 86 20.86 -25.33 13.38
CA LYS A 86 22.28 -25.02 13.48
C LYS A 86 23.14 -26.22 13.14
N PHE A 87 24.39 -25.98 12.76
CA PHE A 87 25.41 -27.00 12.59
C PHE A 87 26.27 -27.16 13.85
N THR A 88 26.62 -28.40 14.19
CA THR A 88 27.52 -28.71 15.31
C THR A 88 28.47 -29.85 14.95
N ARG A 89 29.46 -30.09 15.82
CA ARG A 89 30.29 -31.31 15.76
C ARG A 89 29.92 -32.32 16.86
N GLY A 90 28.64 -32.39 17.22
CA GLY A 90 28.08 -33.39 18.15
C GLY A 90 27.76 -32.84 19.54
N ASN A 91 28.08 -31.58 19.83
CA ASN A 91 27.79 -30.92 21.10
C ASN A 91 27.54 -29.42 20.88
N TRP A 92 26.76 -28.78 21.76
CA TRP A 92 26.56 -27.33 21.78
C TRP A 92 27.84 -26.52 22.04
N SER A 93 28.87 -27.10 22.68
CA SER A 93 30.18 -26.46 22.78
C SER A 93 30.88 -26.33 21.42
N THR A 94 30.54 -27.19 20.44
CA THR A 94 31.14 -27.24 19.11
C THR A 94 30.20 -26.75 18.00
N VAL A 95 29.22 -25.90 18.37
CA VAL A 95 28.28 -25.29 17.44
C VAL A 95 28.98 -24.28 16.53
N GLU A 96 28.43 -24.08 15.34
CA GLU A 96 28.87 -23.02 14.44
C GLU A 96 28.77 -21.63 15.09
N ALA A 97 29.68 -20.76 14.66
CA ALA A 97 29.76 -19.37 15.06
C ALA A 97 30.08 -18.51 13.82
N ASN A 98 29.96 -17.19 13.92
CA ASN A 98 30.42 -16.29 12.86
C ASN A 98 31.96 -16.37 12.69
N ARG A 99 32.53 -15.78 11.63
CA ARG A 99 33.99 -15.75 11.42
C ARG A 99 34.83 -15.28 12.60
N CYS A 100 34.24 -14.57 13.57
CA CYS A 100 34.91 -14.05 14.76
C CYS A 100 34.70 -14.92 16.02
N GLY A 101 34.03 -16.06 15.90
CA GLY A 101 33.76 -16.99 17.01
C GLY A 101 32.58 -16.59 17.90
N ASN A 102 31.82 -15.55 17.53
CA ASN A 102 30.63 -15.15 18.28
C ASN A 102 29.40 -15.94 17.81
N ASP A 103 28.45 -16.10 18.72
CA ASP A 103 27.19 -16.79 18.47
C ASP A 103 26.40 -16.14 17.32
N ILE A 104 25.82 -16.97 16.47
CA ILE A 104 24.92 -16.54 15.40
C ILE A 104 23.48 -16.96 15.73
N GLU A 105 22.49 -16.33 15.09
CA GLU A 105 21.10 -16.75 15.17
C GLU A 105 20.87 -18.08 14.44
N ASP A 106 19.74 -18.73 14.70
CA ASP A 106 19.36 -19.98 14.01
C ASP A 106 19.14 -19.74 12.53
N HIS A 107 19.63 -20.66 11.69
CA HIS A 107 19.25 -20.67 10.28
C HIS A 107 17.76 -20.96 10.18
N GLN A 108 17.04 -20.16 9.39
CA GLN A 108 15.61 -20.35 9.16
C GLN A 108 15.36 -20.77 7.71
N LEU A 109 14.59 -21.85 7.53
CA LEU A 109 14.20 -22.38 6.22
C LEU A 109 12.68 -22.56 6.12
N GLU A 110 12.06 -21.87 5.18
CA GLU A 110 10.69 -22.14 4.75
C GLU A 110 10.66 -23.35 3.79
N TYR A 111 10.11 -24.46 4.26
CA TYR A 111 10.23 -25.78 3.62
C TYR A 111 9.64 -25.86 2.18
N SER A 112 8.80 -24.93 1.76
CA SER A 112 8.08 -24.97 0.45
C SER A 112 8.82 -24.32 -0.72
N ARG A 113 9.98 -23.67 -0.49
CA ARG A 113 10.62 -22.81 -1.50
C ARG A 113 11.88 -23.35 -2.15
N TRP A 114 12.57 -24.33 -1.56
CA TRP A 114 13.93 -24.72 -1.99
C TRP A 114 14.17 -26.24 -1.95
N ASP A 115 14.77 -26.77 -3.01
CA ASP A 115 15.19 -28.18 -3.10
C ASP A 115 16.55 -28.42 -2.41
N THR A 116 17.47 -27.46 -2.50
CA THR A 116 18.82 -27.54 -1.89
C THR A 116 19.27 -26.17 -1.42
N ILE A 117 19.84 -26.10 -0.22
CA ILE A 117 20.27 -24.87 0.43
C ILE A 117 21.76 -24.98 0.73
N SER A 118 22.54 -24.02 0.23
CA SER A 118 23.98 -23.95 0.44
C SER A 118 24.34 -23.16 1.70
N HIS A 119 25.29 -23.69 2.48
CA HIS A 119 25.85 -23.08 3.68
C HIS A 119 27.37 -23.04 3.62
N ARG A 120 27.94 -22.09 4.34
CA ARG A 120 29.37 -22.04 4.66
C ARG A 120 29.47 -21.89 6.17
N ILE A 121 30.22 -22.79 6.81
CA ILE A 121 30.48 -22.70 8.25
C ILE A 121 31.77 -21.90 8.42
N GLU A 122 31.68 -20.73 9.05
CA GLU A 122 32.80 -19.80 9.15
C GLU A 122 33.72 -20.06 10.34
N CYS A 123 33.17 -20.52 11.46
CA CYS A 123 33.90 -20.89 12.67
C CYS A 123 33.13 -21.93 13.50
N TRP A 124 33.82 -22.57 14.44
CA TRP A 124 33.22 -23.36 15.51
C TRP A 124 33.48 -22.65 16.85
N ARG A 125 32.50 -22.67 17.77
CA ARG A 125 32.56 -21.96 19.06
C ARG A 125 33.76 -22.38 19.94
N ASP A 126 34.19 -23.63 19.84
CA ASP A 126 35.30 -24.18 20.62
C ASP A 126 36.68 -24.01 19.95
N LEU A 127 36.74 -23.48 18.72
CA LEU A 127 38.00 -23.30 17.99
C LEU A 127 38.36 -21.82 17.84
N GLU A 128 39.66 -21.58 17.65
CA GLU A 128 40.16 -20.25 17.34
C GLU A 128 39.63 -19.78 15.96
N PRO A 129 39.06 -18.57 15.85
CA PRO A 129 38.55 -18.05 14.60
C PRO A 129 39.68 -17.72 13.61
N LEU A 130 39.75 -18.45 12.50
CA LEU A 130 40.84 -18.29 11.51
C LEU A 130 40.72 -17.05 10.63
N ASN A 131 39.50 -16.55 10.46
CA ASN A 131 39.18 -15.59 9.41
C ASN A 131 38.73 -14.25 9.97
N CYS A 132 39.01 -13.87 11.22
CA CYS A 132 38.57 -12.57 11.79
C CYS A 132 39.74 -11.62 12.15
N ASP A 133 40.97 -11.98 11.80
CA ASP A 133 42.15 -11.16 12.14
C ASP A 133 42.33 -9.94 11.26
N SER A 134 41.57 -9.83 10.16
CA SER A 134 41.60 -8.64 9.30
C SER A 134 40.35 -8.49 8.43
N ILE A 135 40.15 -7.28 7.92
CA ILE A 135 39.19 -6.98 6.84
C ILE A 135 39.94 -6.31 5.69
N THR A 136 39.65 -6.73 4.47
CA THR A 136 40.09 -6.05 3.26
C THR A 136 39.05 -5.02 2.84
N ILE A 137 39.46 -3.76 2.72
CA ILE A 137 38.61 -2.70 2.18
C ILE A 137 39.01 -2.48 0.73
N ILE A 138 38.07 -2.72 -0.18
CA ILE A 138 38.20 -2.43 -1.60
C ILE A 138 37.65 -1.02 -1.84
N VAL A 139 38.51 -0.13 -2.32
CA VAL A 139 38.11 1.18 -2.80
C VAL A 139 37.94 1.08 -4.30
N GLU A 140 36.68 0.92 -4.71
CA GLU A 140 36.28 0.69 -6.10
C GLU A 140 36.66 1.85 -7.02
N SER A 141 36.51 3.09 -6.53
CA SER A 141 36.90 4.28 -7.28
C SER A 141 37.36 5.42 -6.36
N ILE A 142 38.22 6.27 -6.93
CA ILE A 142 38.73 7.50 -6.33
C ILE A 142 38.46 8.67 -7.30
N PRO A 143 38.50 9.93 -6.84
CA PRO A 143 38.23 11.08 -7.69
C PRO A 143 39.20 11.14 -8.87
N LEU A 144 38.70 11.38 -10.10
CA LEU A 144 39.52 11.40 -11.33
C LEU A 144 40.64 12.45 -11.30
N ASN A 145 40.46 13.52 -10.53
CA ASN A 145 41.44 14.58 -10.33
C ASN A 145 42.49 14.25 -9.24
N THR A 146 42.47 13.06 -8.63
CA THR A 146 43.47 12.68 -7.63
C THR A 146 44.87 12.65 -8.23
N PRO A 147 45.84 13.44 -7.71
CA PRO A 147 47.20 13.43 -8.25
C PRO A 147 47.87 12.07 -8.10
N VAL A 148 48.48 11.58 -9.18
CA VAL A 148 49.03 10.21 -9.27
C VAL A 148 50.14 9.95 -8.24
N GLN A 149 50.89 10.98 -7.86
CA GLN A 149 51.98 10.89 -6.89
C GLN A 149 51.53 10.89 -5.43
N ASP A 150 50.27 11.22 -5.15
CA ASP A 150 49.83 11.35 -3.76
C ASP A 150 49.48 10.00 -3.16
N SER A 151 50.04 9.73 -1.99
CA SER A 151 49.69 8.52 -1.24
C SER A 151 48.29 8.63 -0.65
N ILE A 152 47.47 7.59 -0.81
CA ILE A 152 46.18 7.47 -0.12
C ILE A 152 46.35 6.47 1.02
N LYS A 153 45.96 6.87 2.23
CA LYS A 153 46.08 6.06 3.44
C LYS A 153 44.76 5.97 4.17
N ILE A 154 44.64 4.95 5.02
CA ILE A 154 43.50 4.80 5.93
C ILE A 154 43.86 5.25 7.34
N ALA A 155 43.07 6.16 7.90
CA ALA A 155 43.18 6.65 9.27
C ALA A 155 41.95 6.22 10.06
N GLY A 156 42.13 5.70 11.26
CA GLY A 156 41.01 5.22 12.07
C GLY A 156 41.38 4.89 13.51
N SER A 157 40.43 4.40 14.28
CA SER A 157 40.65 4.06 15.68
C SER A 157 41.75 3.00 15.89
N PHE A 158 42.00 2.13 14.90
CA PHE A 158 43.06 1.13 14.92
C PHE A 158 44.49 1.70 14.77
N ASN A 159 44.66 2.93 14.27
CA ASN A 159 45.97 3.59 14.21
C ASN A 159 45.95 4.96 14.91
N ALA A 160 45.07 5.13 15.90
CA ALA A 160 44.89 6.37 16.63
C ALA A 160 44.69 7.59 15.71
N TRP A 161 43.97 7.38 14.60
CA TRP A 161 43.72 8.37 13.55
C TRP A 161 44.96 8.88 12.84
N ASN A 162 46.12 8.23 13.00
CA ASN A 162 47.38 8.65 12.41
C ASN A 162 48.14 7.46 11.79
N PRO A 163 48.03 7.25 10.46
CA PRO A 163 48.74 6.16 9.79
C PRO A 163 50.26 6.40 9.66
N GLY A 164 50.76 7.62 9.88
CA GLY A 164 52.18 7.94 9.74
C GLY A 164 52.76 7.54 8.38
N THR A 165 53.94 6.92 8.38
CA THR A 165 54.66 6.40 7.20
C THR A 165 54.52 4.88 7.03
N LYS A 166 53.62 4.26 7.79
CA LYS A 166 53.48 2.80 7.88
C LYS A 166 52.86 2.22 6.59
N PRO A 167 53.54 1.30 5.88
CA PRO A 167 53.09 0.78 4.58
C PRO A 167 51.85 -0.11 4.67
N GLU A 168 51.50 -0.63 5.85
CA GLU A 168 50.30 -1.42 6.08
C GLU A 168 49.00 -0.61 5.97
N PHE A 169 49.05 0.72 6.15
CA PHE A 169 47.88 1.60 6.02
C PHE A 169 47.80 2.32 4.68
N LEU A 170 48.71 2.03 3.76
CA LEU A 170 48.72 2.57 2.41
C LEU A 170 47.76 1.77 1.51
N LEU A 171 46.90 2.47 0.78
CA LEU A 171 46.06 1.85 -0.25
C LEU A 171 46.95 1.37 -1.40
N ARG A 172 46.82 0.09 -1.74
CA ARG A 172 47.54 -0.56 -2.83
C ARG A 172 46.65 -0.65 -4.04
N LYS A 173 47.18 -0.38 -5.22
CA LYS A 173 46.45 -0.57 -6.47
C LYS A 173 46.48 -2.04 -6.85
N ASN A 174 45.35 -2.59 -7.29
CA ASN A 174 45.33 -3.96 -7.80
C ASN A 174 46.15 -4.08 -9.10
N PRO A 175 46.78 -5.25 -9.38
CA PRO A 175 47.64 -5.43 -10.56
C PRO A 175 46.94 -5.20 -11.90
N ASP A 176 45.63 -5.48 -11.97
CA ASP A 176 44.77 -5.21 -13.13
C ASP A 176 44.42 -3.72 -13.30
N GLY A 177 44.79 -2.89 -12.33
CA GLY A 177 44.56 -1.46 -12.29
C GLY A 177 43.11 -1.05 -12.00
N SER A 178 42.22 -1.99 -11.67
CA SER A 178 40.77 -1.76 -11.60
C SER A 178 40.33 -0.98 -10.37
N ASN A 179 40.96 -1.21 -9.22
CA ASN A 179 40.60 -0.60 -7.94
C ASN A 179 41.81 -0.53 -6.97
N TYR A 180 41.57 0.01 -5.77
CA TYR A 180 42.54 0.01 -4.67
C TYR A 180 42.06 -0.89 -3.53
N PHE A 181 42.99 -1.36 -2.71
CA PHE A 181 42.66 -2.13 -1.52
C PHE A 181 43.60 -1.82 -0.35
N VAL A 182 43.11 -2.04 0.88
CA VAL A 182 43.91 -2.02 2.10
C VAL A 182 43.37 -3.05 3.07
N THR A 183 44.25 -3.77 3.76
CA THR A 183 43.86 -4.77 4.76
C THR A 183 44.08 -4.20 6.15
N VAL A 184 43.00 -4.10 6.91
CA VAL A 184 42.99 -3.56 8.28
C VAL A 184 43.03 -4.73 9.26
N PRO A 185 44.08 -4.87 10.10
CA PRO A 185 44.12 -5.92 11.10
C PRO A 185 43.12 -5.64 12.22
N ARG A 186 42.56 -6.70 12.80
CA ARG A 186 41.82 -6.64 14.05
C ARG A 186 42.82 -6.42 15.18
N ILE A 187 42.73 -5.26 15.81
CA ILE A 187 43.65 -4.88 16.89
C ILE A 187 43.01 -5.17 18.25
N SER A 188 43.79 -5.80 19.11
CA SER A 188 43.47 -6.05 20.51
C SER A 188 44.12 -5.00 21.39
N TRP A 189 43.31 -4.26 22.14
CA TRP A 189 43.78 -3.33 23.16
C TRP A 189 43.57 -3.95 24.53
N ASN A 190 44.61 -4.08 25.35
CA ASN A 190 44.54 -4.69 26.69
C ASN A 190 43.85 -6.08 26.71
N ASN A 191 44.22 -6.96 25.77
CA ASN A 191 43.62 -8.28 25.58
C ASN A 191 42.11 -8.27 25.28
N LYS A 192 41.57 -7.14 24.80
CA LYS A 192 40.20 -7.04 24.27
C LYS A 192 40.23 -6.62 22.81
N SER A 193 39.81 -7.52 21.93
CA SER A 193 39.63 -7.24 20.51
C SER A 193 38.38 -6.38 20.31
N SER A 194 38.48 -5.27 19.59
CA SER A 194 37.30 -4.52 19.16
C SER A 194 36.61 -5.25 18.00
N ASN A 195 35.27 -5.26 17.99
CA ASN A 195 34.49 -5.81 16.88
C ASN A 195 34.16 -4.76 15.82
N PHE A 196 34.33 -3.48 16.15
CA PHE A 196 34.14 -2.38 15.22
C PHE A 196 35.26 -1.34 15.32
N PHE A 197 35.58 -0.72 14.19
CA PHE A 197 36.45 0.44 14.10
C PHE A 197 35.75 1.56 13.33
N THR A 198 36.20 2.79 13.58
CA THR A 198 35.83 3.94 12.76
C THR A 198 37.02 4.38 11.94
N TYR A 199 36.81 4.79 10.69
CA TYR A 199 37.89 5.15 9.78
C TYR A 199 37.49 6.18 8.73
N LYS A 200 38.49 6.81 8.12
CA LYS A 200 38.39 7.63 6.91
C LYS A 200 39.60 7.37 6.02
N PHE A 201 39.47 7.73 4.75
CA PHE A 201 40.62 7.87 3.85
C PHE A 201 41.21 9.27 3.93
N ILE A 202 42.54 9.33 3.90
CA ILE A 202 43.32 10.56 3.82
C ILE A 202 44.25 10.53 2.62
N ARG A 203 44.54 11.69 2.03
CA ARG A 203 45.45 11.83 0.90
C ARG A 203 46.65 12.69 1.30
N LYS A 204 47.86 12.26 0.96
CA LYS A 204 49.14 12.96 1.21
C LYS A 204 49.49 13.13 2.69
N ASP A 205 48.67 13.84 3.46
CA ASP A 205 48.82 14.05 4.90
C ASP A 205 47.47 14.01 5.64
N ILE A 206 47.50 14.04 6.97
CA ILE A 206 46.33 13.84 7.84
C ILE A 206 45.29 14.97 7.72
N THR A 207 45.65 16.13 7.18
CA THR A 207 44.75 17.28 7.07
C THR A 207 43.82 17.20 5.87
N ILE A 208 44.10 16.31 4.91
CA ILE A 208 43.30 16.13 3.70
C ILE A 208 42.54 14.81 3.79
N SER A 209 41.30 14.89 4.25
CA SER A 209 40.39 13.75 4.35
C SER A 209 39.46 13.63 3.13
N GLU A 210 38.85 12.45 2.99
CA GLU A 210 37.77 12.23 2.03
C GLU A 210 36.58 13.18 2.27
N ALA A 211 36.00 13.66 1.18
CA ALA A 211 34.83 14.52 1.16
C ALA A 211 33.74 13.93 0.25
N ASP A 212 32.51 14.39 0.43
CA ASP A 212 31.47 14.16 -0.55
C ASP A 212 31.80 14.90 -1.87
N ARG A 213 31.06 14.60 -2.94
CA ARG A 213 31.26 15.23 -4.25
C ARG A 213 31.17 16.76 -4.25
N PHE A 214 30.62 17.37 -3.19
CA PHE A 214 30.39 18.80 -3.03
C PHE A 214 31.36 19.47 -2.05
N GLY A 215 32.24 18.72 -1.40
CA GLY A 215 33.27 19.25 -0.50
C GLY A 215 32.92 19.37 0.96
N ARG A 216 31.86 18.70 1.41
CA ARG A 216 31.67 18.47 2.83
C ARG A 216 32.49 17.25 3.22
N GLU A 217 33.33 17.40 4.24
CA GLU A 217 34.07 16.28 4.80
C GLU A 217 33.11 15.16 5.22
N LYS A 218 33.41 13.91 4.84
CA LYS A 218 32.55 12.77 5.20
C LYS A 218 32.76 12.42 6.67
N GLU A 219 31.70 11.99 7.34
CA GLU A 219 31.81 11.41 8.67
C GLU A 219 32.62 10.10 8.64
N PRO A 220 33.29 9.72 9.75
CA PRO A 220 33.93 8.42 9.87
C PRO A 220 33.03 7.25 9.45
N ARG A 221 33.54 6.38 8.58
CA ARG A 221 32.94 5.11 8.23
C ARG A 221 33.07 4.14 9.39
N VAL A 222 32.12 3.22 9.52
CA VAL A 222 32.17 2.13 10.50
C VAL A 222 32.61 0.85 9.79
N LEU A 223 33.57 0.15 10.38
CA LEU A 223 34.09 -1.14 9.94
C LEU A 223 33.72 -2.19 10.98
N GLU A 224 32.97 -3.22 10.60
CA GLU A 224 32.52 -4.29 11.50
C GLU A 224 33.12 -5.64 11.08
N PHE A 225 33.91 -6.26 11.95
CA PHE A 225 34.62 -7.52 11.65
C PHE A 225 33.70 -8.72 11.49
N GLU A 226 32.51 -8.66 12.07
CA GLU A 226 31.56 -9.77 12.01
C GLU A 226 30.78 -9.81 10.69
N ARG A 227 30.72 -8.70 9.92
CA ARG A 227 29.89 -8.62 8.71
C ARG A 227 30.49 -9.29 7.47
N GLY A 228 31.79 -9.52 7.46
CA GLY A 228 32.47 -10.13 6.31
C GLY A 228 33.94 -9.70 6.21
N ASP A 229 34.71 -10.47 5.45
CA ASP A 229 36.15 -10.26 5.26
C ASP A 229 36.50 -9.13 4.30
N THR A 230 35.49 -8.62 3.59
CA THR A 230 35.66 -7.62 2.53
C THR A 230 34.57 -6.55 2.62
N VAL A 231 34.97 -5.28 2.53
CA VAL A 231 34.04 -4.13 2.43
C VAL A 231 34.39 -3.33 1.18
N VAL A 232 33.37 -3.00 0.39
CA VAL A 232 33.55 -2.20 -0.84
C VAL A 232 33.06 -0.78 -0.60
N VAL A 233 33.87 0.21 -0.99
CA VAL A 233 33.58 1.64 -0.81
C VAL A 233 34.05 2.47 -2.02
N GLN A 234 33.56 3.70 -2.10
CA GLN A 234 33.99 4.71 -3.07
C GLN A 234 34.43 5.98 -2.34
N ILE A 235 35.43 6.68 -2.89
CA ILE A 235 35.88 8.00 -2.44
C ILE A 235 35.39 9.03 -3.47
N ASP A 236 34.46 9.90 -3.07
CA ASP A 236 33.78 10.83 -3.99
C ASP A 236 34.65 12.06 -4.32
N ASN A 237 35.33 12.63 -3.31
CA ASN A 237 36.24 13.76 -3.46
C ASN A 237 37.28 13.85 -2.33
N TRP A 238 38.22 14.78 -2.44
CA TRP A 238 39.13 15.19 -1.36
C TRP A 238 38.73 16.56 -0.82
N SER A 239 38.85 16.76 0.50
CA SER A 239 38.47 18.01 1.19
C SER A 239 39.08 19.28 0.60
N ASP A 240 40.30 19.23 0.08
CA ASP A 240 41.02 20.35 -0.55
C ASP A 240 40.82 20.45 -2.07
N MET A 241 40.31 19.41 -2.73
CA MET A 241 40.04 19.39 -4.18
C MET A 241 38.56 19.54 -4.51
N ALA A 242 37.73 19.56 -3.47
CA ALA A 242 36.33 19.80 -3.64
C ALA A 242 36.07 21.23 -4.09
N LYS A 243 34.87 21.42 -4.64
CA LYS A 243 34.39 22.69 -5.17
C LYS A 243 33.22 23.17 -4.31
N PRO A 244 33.48 23.84 -3.18
CA PRO A 244 32.41 24.33 -2.28
C PRO A 244 31.40 25.24 -3.00
N GLU A 245 31.80 25.91 -4.08
CA GLU A 245 30.92 26.72 -4.92
C GLU A 245 29.83 25.92 -5.64
N LEU A 246 30.00 24.59 -5.76
CA LEU A 246 28.99 23.68 -6.29
C LEU A 246 28.14 23.04 -5.18
N ASN A 247 28.35 23.40 -3.92
CA ASN A 247 27.64 22.85 -2.77
C ASN A 247 26.29 23.55 -2.52
N TYR A 248 25.51 23.70 -3.58
CA TYR A 248 24.19 24.33 -3.53
C TYR A 248 23.11 23.34 -3.98
N VAL A 249 21.90 23.55 -3.47
CA VAL A 249 20.68 23.07 -4.09
C VAL A 249 20.02 24.24 -4.79
N THR A 250 19.47 24.05 -5.97
CA THR A 250 18.71 25.08 -6.67
C THR A 250 17.23 24.72 -6.71
N ILE A 251 16.36 25.65 -6.37
CA ILE A 251 14.91 25.48 -6.51
C ILE A 251 14.44 26.38 -7.64
N VAL A 252 13.76 25.79 -8.62
CA VAL A 252 13.22 26.45 -9.80
C VAL A 252 11.70 26.34 -9.79
N LEU A 253 11.02 27.48 -9.84
CA LEU A 253 9.57 27.49 -10.02
C LEU A 253 9.26 27.42 -11.52
N THR A 254 8.69 26.29 -11.93
CA THR A 254 8.31 26.04 -13.33
C THR A 254 7.07 26.82 -13.74
N ALA A 255 6.17 27.08 -12.78
CA ALA A 255 5.02 27.96 -12.95
C ALA A 255 4.54 28.52 -11.60
N ILE A 256 3.91 29.69 -11.66
CA ILE A 256 3.19 30.33 -10.55
C ILE A 256 1.76 30.69 -11.01
N PRO A 257 0.79 30.84 -10.09
CA PRO A 257 -0.59 31.17 -10.44
C PRO A 257 -0.69 32.49 -11.21
N GLU A 258 -1.52 32.55 -12.25
CA GLU A 258 -1.66 33.76 -13.10
C GLU A 258 -2.17 34.99 -12.34
N ASN A 259 -2.95 34.77 -11.27
CA ASN A 259 -3.47 35.81 -10.39
C ASN A 259 -2.46 36.28 -9.33
N THR A 260 -1.21 35.80 -9.34
CA THR A 260 -0.15 36.32 -8.46
C THR A 260 -0.01 37.82 -8.70
N PRO A 261 -0.18 38.69 -7.67
CA PRO A 261 -0.08 40.13 -7.85
C PRO A 261 1.24 40.57 -8.47
N LYS A 262 1.16 41.50 -9.42
CA LYS A 262 2.34 42.03 -10.11
C LYS A 262 3.18 42.85 -9.12
N GLY A 263 4.45 42.47 -8.96
CA GLY A 263 5.40 43.15 -8.07
C GLY A 263 5.68 42.41 -6.76
N ASP A 264 4.88 41.40 -6.42
CA ASP A 264 5.14 40.59 -5.23
C ASP A 264 6.45 39.82 -5.37
N LYS A 265 7.24 39.85 -4.30
CA LYS A 265 8.40 38.99 -4.12
C LYS A 265 7.92 37.61 -3.70
N ILE A 266 8.63 36.58 -4.15
CA ILE A 266 8.40 35.19 -3.75
C ILE A 266 9.55 34.78 -2.83
N TYR A 267 9.23 34.29 -1.66
CA TYR A 267 10.18 33.95 -0.60
C TYR A 267 10.20 32.46 -0.34
N LEU A 268 11.37 31.95 0.01
CA LEU A 268 11.55 30.62 0.54
C LEU A 268 11.74 30.73 2.06
N ALA A 269 10.97 29.96 2.82
CA ALA A 269 11.03 29.95 4.28
C ALA A 269 11.17 28.52 4.79
N GLY A 270 12.12 28.26 5.66
CA GLY A 270 12.42 26.90 6.11
C GLY A 270 13.42 26.85 7.25
N ASN A 271 13.98 25.66 7.45
CA ASN A 271 14.93 25.40 8.53
C ASN A 271 16.28 26.14 8.42
N PHE A 272 16.56 26.79 7.28
CA PHE A 272 17.78 27.56 7.04
C PHE A 272 17.65 29.06 7.33
N ASN A 273 16.44 29.56 7.62
CA ASN A 273 16.17 30.97 7.91
C ASN A 273 15.17 31.15 9.06
N ASP A 274 15.17 30.22 10.03
CA ASP A 274 14.31 30.23 11.21
C ASP A 274 12.81 30.37 10.89
N TRP A 275 12.37 29.82 9.76
CA TRP A 275 10.99 29.90 9.30
C TRP A 275 10.47 31.35 9.17
N ASN A 276 11.32 32.30 8.79
CA ASN A 276 10.91 33.66 8.49
C ASN A 276 10.29 33.75 7.06
N PRO A 277 8.97 34.00 6.90
CA PRO A 277 8.30 33.98 5.61
C PRO A 277 8.62 35.18 4.71
N GLY A 278 9.22 36.25 5.23
CA GLY A 278 9.51 37.49 4.51
C GLY A 278 10.98 37.86 4.49
N ASP A 279 11.88 36.89 4.65
CA ASP A 279 13.32 37.14 4.68
C ASP A 279 13.88 37.53 3.30
N ASP A 280 14.34 38.78 3.17
CA ASP A 280 14.93 39.31 1.95
C ASP A 280 16.19 38.52 1.48
N GLY A 281 16.85 37.79 2.38
CA GLY A 281 17.95 36.89 2.04
C GLY A 281 17.54 35.68 1.19
N PHE A 282 16.24 35.33 1.20
CA PHE A 282 15.70 34.12 0.59
C PHE A 282 14.59 34.40 -0.45
N ILE A 283 14.78 35.47 -1.22
CA ILE A 283 13.92 35.81 -2.36
C ILE A 283 14.31 35.01 -3.61
N PHE A 284 13.32 34.42 -4.28
CA PHE A 284 13.49 33.87 -5.62
C PHE A 284 13.79 34.98 -6.63
N ARG A 285 14.86 34.80 -7.40
CA ARG A 285 15.28 35.72 -8.46
C ARG A 285 14.89 35.17 -9.83
N ARG A 286 14.55 36.05 -10.77
CA ARG A 286 14.25 35.62 -12.15
C ARG A 286 15.54 35.43 -12.94
N ASP A 287 15.62 34.33 -13.69
CA ASP A 287 16.67 34.12 -14.69
C ASP A 287 16.41 34.94 -15.96
N ALA A 288 17.34 34.88 -16.93
CA ALA A 288 17.20 35.57 -18.21
C ALA A 288 15.98 35.12 -19.04
N LYS A 289 15.37 33.99 -18.71
CA LYS A 289 14.15 33.43 -19.34
C LYS A 289 12.90 33.69 -18.49
N GLY A 290 13.00 34.46 -17.41
CA GLY A 290 11.90 34.86 -16.53
C GLY A 290 11.49 33.83 -15.49
N LYS A 291 12.17 32.69 -15.35
CA LYS A 291 11.89 31.66 -14.35
C LYS A 291 12.44 32.05 -12.98
N TYR A 292 11.65 31.83 -11.94
CA TYR A 292 12.07 32.09 -10.55
C TYR A 292 13.00 30.99 -10.05
N MET A 293 14.15 31.37 -9.51
CA MET A 293 15.16 30.46 -8.98
C MET A 293 15.76 31.00 -7.68
N ILE A 294 16.11 30.09 -6.77
CA ILE A 294 16.93 30.38 -5.59
C ILE A 294 17.91 29.23 -5.37
N SER A 295 19.13 29.55 -4.98
CA SER A 295 20.15 28.55 -4.63
C SER A 295 20.52 28.70 -3.16
N LEU A 296 20.57 27.57 -2.44
CA LEU A 296 20.88 27.52 -1.01
C LEU A 296 22.07 26.60 -0.78
N PRO A 297 23.01 26.95 0.11
CA PRO A 297 24.09 26.06 0.46
C PRO A 297 23.53 24.81 1.15
N ARG A 298 23.98 23.62 0.76
CA ARG A 298 23.55 22.37 1.40
C ARG A 298 23.97 22.38 2.88
N LYS A 299 23.11 21.87 3.75
CA LYS A 299 23.38 21.72 5.19
C LYS A 299 23.47 20.24 5.55
N LYS A 300 23.97 19.95 6.76
CA LYS A 300 24.10 18.57 7.29
C LYS A 300 22.73 17.89 7.47
N TYR A 301 21.71 18.67 7.82
CA TYR A 301 20.34 18.20 7.98
C TYR A 301 19.56 18.35 6.66
N GLY A 302 18.47 17.60 6.47
CA GLY A 302 17.61 17.72 5.29
C GLY A 302 17.04 19.13 5.09
N LEU A 303 16.49 19.37 3.90
CA LEU A 303 15.85 20.62 3.51
C LEU A 303 14.36 20.54 3.84
N SER A 304 13.86 21.40 4.72
CA SER A 304 12.43 21.54 5.02
C SER A 304 12.00 22.98 4.80
N PHE A 305 11.00 23.21 3.95
CA PHE A 305 10.59 24.57 3.58
C PHE A 305 9.13 24.70 3.14
N LYS A 306 8.71 25.96 3.02
CA LYS A 306 7.51 26.45 2.36
C LYS A 306 7.85 27.65 1.48
N ILE A 307 6.95 27.99 0.57
CA ILE A 307 7.06 29.15 -0.32
C ILE A 307 5.94 30.13 0.01
N THR A 308 6.25 31.42 0.09
CA THR A 308 5.26 32.46 0.41
C THR A 308 5.48 33.72 -0.43
N ARG A 309 4.57 34.70 -0.32
CA ARG A 309 4.74 36.06 -0.83
C ARG A 309 5.07 37.09 0.26
N GLY A 310 5.63 36.65 1.39
CA GLY A 310 6.15 37.51 2.46
C GLY A 310 5.50 37.28 3.83
N SER A 311 4.45 36.47 3.90
CA SER A 311 3.81 36.07 5.16
C SER A 311 3.17 34.69 5.08
N TRP A 312 2.89 34.08 6.23
CA TRP A 312 2.16 32.79 6.31
C TRP A 312 0.72 32.85 5.82
N TRP A 313 0.13 34.05 5.69
CA TRP A 313 -1.17 34.24 5.06
C TRP A 313 -1.10 34.13 3.54
N THR A 314 0.10 34.27 2.97
CA THR A 314 0.39 34.25 1.53
C THR A 314 1.16 32.99 1.11
N GLU A 315 1.10 31.92 1.91
CA GLU A 315 1.78 30.67 1.60
C GLU A 315 1.16 29.97 0.40
N PHE A 316 1.97 29.19 -0.31
CA PHE A 316 1.49 28.34 -1.39
C PHE A 316 0.61 27.21 -0.86
N THR A 317 -0.33 26.79 -1.69
CA THR A 317 -1.31 25.74 -1.38
C THR A 317 -1.37 24.73 -2.52
N ASP A 318 -2.13 23.65 -2.30
CA ASP A 318 -2.58 22.82 -3.42
C ASP A 318 -3.47 23.66 -4.38
N LYS A 319 -3.82 23.10 -5.56
CA LYS A 319 -4.77 23.72 -6.52
C LYS A 319 -6.11 24.16 -5.90
N CYS A 320 -6.45 23.66 -4.72
CA CYS A 320 -7.73 23.85 -4.03
C CYS A 320 -7.70 24.99 -3.02
N GLY A 321 -6.51 25.52 -2.72
CA GLY A 321 -6.32 26.50 -1.66
C GLY A 321 -6.12 25.88 -0.27
N HIS A 322 -5.89 24.57 -0.13
CA HIS A 322 -5.57 23.97 1.16
C HIS A 322 -4.08 24.09 1.49
N LYS A 323 -3.78 24.39 2.75
CA LYS A 323 -2.41 24.45 3.24
C LYS A 323 -1.72 23.11 3.02
N MET A 324 -0.54 23.16 2.41
CA MET A 324 0.30 21.99 2.24
C MET A 324 1.16 21.77 3.49
N ASN A 325 1.56 20.53 3.70
CA ASN A 325 2.65 20.20 4.62
C ASN A 325 3.96 20.82 4.13
N ASN A 326 4.95 20.89 5.03
CA ASN A 326 6.30 21.30 4.68
C ASN A 326 6.83 20.42 3.53
N GLN A 327 7.56 21.05 2.62
CA GLN A 327 8.30 20.34 1.59
C GLN A 327 9.60 19.83 2.20
N GLU A 328 9.75 18.52 2.29
CA GLU A 328 10.88 17.86 2.93
C GLU A 328 11.70 17.08 1.90
N TYR A 329 13.00 17.33 1.86
CA TYR A 329 13.92 16.67 0.95
C TYR A 329 15.24 16.31 1.63
N ASN A 330 15.79 15.16 1.28
CA ASN A 330 17.18 14.85 1.58
C ASN A 330 18.07 15.53 0.55
N TYR A 331 19.06 16.32 0.99
CA TYR A 331 20.00 16.97 0.08
C TYR A 331 20.67 15.95 -0.84
N ASP A 332 21.06 14.77 -0.34
CA ASP A 332 21.85 13.83 -1.14
C ASP A 332 21.10 13.27 -2.37
N GLU A 333 19.78 13.39 -2.39
CA GLU A 333 18.90 12.92 -3.48
C GLU A 333 18.62 13.97 -4.56
N ILE A 334 18.92 15.25 -4.30
CA ILE A 334 18.49 16.35 -5.15
C ILE A 334 19.63 17.28 -5.49
N ASP A 335 19.66 17.78 -6.73
CA ASP A 335 20.52 18.88 -7.17
C ASP A 335 19.71 20.13 -7.49
N THR A 336 18.70 19.94 -8.35
CA THR A 336 17.73 20.98 -8.68
C THR A 336 16.31 20.48 -8.42
N LEU A 337 15.52 21.25 -7.66
CA LEU A 337 14.09 21.02 -7.44
C LEU A 337 13.28 21.84 -8.44
N TYR A 338 12.40 21.18 -9.18
CA TYR A 338 11.44 21.84 -10.06
C TYR A 338 10.06 21.79 -9.43
N LEU A 339 9.54 22.96 -9.05
CA LEU A 339 8.26 23.07 -8.34
C LEU A 339 7.28 23.91 -9.14
N LYS A 340 6.00 23.55 -9.04
CA LYS A 340 4.90 24.37 -9.53
C LYS A 340 4.12 24.89 -8.33
N ILE A 341 3.86 26.19 -8.31
CA ILE A 341 2.93 26.78 -7.35
C ILE A 341 1.55 26.77 -7.98
N GLU A 342 0.62 26.01 -7.41
CA GLU A 342 -0.72 25.84 -7.99
C GLU A 342 -1.69 26.92 -7.54
N ASN A 343 -1.60 27.38 -6.29
CA ASN A 343 -2.39 28.47 -5.76
C ASN A 343 -1.73 29.13 -4.54
N TRP A 344 -2.29 30.26 -4.10
CA TRP A 344 -1.91 30.99 -2.88
C TRP A 344 -3.07 30.98 -1.89
N LEU A 345 -2.76 30.88 -0.59
CA LEU A 345 -3.75 30.76 0.48
C LEU A 345 -4.75 31.94 0.53
N ASP A 346 -4.28 33.16 0.28
CA ASP A 346 -5.05 34.40 0.34
C ASP A 346 -5.72 34.80 -0.98
N LEU A 347 -5.43 34.11 -2.09
CA LEU A 347 -6.00 34.46 -3.38
C LEU A 347 -7.21 33.60 -3.76
N PRO A 348 -8.10 34.12 -4.63
CA PRO A 348 -9.20 33.33 -5.18
C PRO A 348 -8.71 32.03 -5.79
N LYS A 349 -9.42 30.95 -5.43
CA LYS A 349 -9.09 29.58 -5.81
C LYS A 349 -9.24 29.37 -7.32
N HIS A 350 -8.28 28.66 -7.92
CA HIS A 350 -8.23 28.36 -9.36
C HIS A 350 -8.84 27.02 -9.77
N TYR A 351 -9.64 26.37 -8.91
CA TYR A 351 -10.43 25.22 -9.35
C TYR A 351 -11.72 25.68 -10.02
N SER A 352 -12.21 24.88 -10.97
CA SER A 352 -13.43 25.19 -11.72
C SER A 352 -14.59 25.47 -10.76
N GLN A 353 -15.28 26.60 -10.97
CA GLN A 353 -16.53 26.90 -10.28
C GLN A 353 -17.67 25.95 -10.67
N ASP A 354 -17.45 25.15 -11.71
CA ASP A 354 -18.34 24.12 -12.18
C ASP A 354 -17.83 22.73 -11.77
N LEU A 355 -18.77 21.83 -11.48
CA LEU A 355 -18.53 20.42 -11.24
C LEU A 355 -19.31 19.62 -12.29
N THR A 356 -18.62 18.71 -12.95
CA THR A 356 -19.21 17.74 -13.87
C THR A 356 -19.39 16.41 -13.17
N LEU A 357 -20.62 15.95 -13.04
CA LEU A 357 -20.94 14.60 -12.62
C LEU A 357 -20.99 13.71 -13.87
N VAL A 358 -20.33 12.57 -13.83
CA VAL A 358 -20.31 11.60 -14.93
C VAL A 358 -20.81 10.27 -14.42
N ILE A 359 -21.93 9.79 -14.94
CA ILE A 359 -22.35 8.41 -14.70
C ILE A 359 -21.60 7.54 -15.71
N ASN A 360 -20.61 6.80 -15.21
CA ASN A 360 -19.75 5.92 -16.00
C ASN A 360 -20.15 4.45 -15.92
N GLN A 361 -21.11 4.09 -15.06
CA GLN A 361 -21.67 2.75 -15.00
C GLN A 361 -23.18 2.80 -14.72
N LEU A 362 -23.95 2.10 -15.56
CA LEU A 362 -25.40 1.92 -15.44
C LEU A 362 -25.78 0.43 -15.42
N PRO A 363 -26.90 0.06 -14.78
CA PRO A 363 -27.48 -1.29 -14.88
C PRO A 363 -27.84 -1.62 -16.33
N LYS A 364 -27.65 -2.88 -16.76
CA LYS A 364 -27.93 -3.29 -18.15
C LYS A 364 -29.39 -3.15 -18.55
N ASN A 365 -30.31 -3.28 -17.59
CA ASN A 365 -31.75 -3.15 -17.81
C ASN A 365 -32.22 -1.68 -17.86
N THR A 366 -31.32 -0.70 -17.81
CA THR A 366 -31.66 0.73 -17.93
C THR A 366 -32.22 1.05 -19.33
N PRO A 367 -33.46 1.54 -19.45
CA PRO A 367 -34.02 1.95 -20.74
C PRO A 367 -33.24 3.12 -21.31
N GLY A 368 -32.78 3.00 -22.57
CA GLY A 368 -32.00 4.04 -23.24
C GLY A 368 -32.77 5.33 -23.53
N THR A 369 -34.10 5.33 -23.38
CA THR A 369 -34.96 6.51 -23.55
C THR A 369 -35.13 7.33 -22.28
N ASP A 370 -34.71 6.81 -21.13
CA ASP A 370 -34.93 7.48 -19.86
C ASP A 370 -33.91 8.59 -19.63
N VAL A 371 -34.39 9.75 -19.22
CA VAL A 371 -33.54 10.84 -18.75
C VAL A 371 -33.20 10.58 -17.29
N LEU A 372 -31.90 10.62 -16.97
CA LEU A 372 -31.42 10.48 -15.60
C LEU A 372 -31.41 11.83 -14.90
N TYR A 373 -31.74 11.86 -13.62
CA TYR A 373 -31.80 13.07 -12.81
C TYR A 373 -31.04 12.90 -11.51
N LEU A 374 -30.44 13.99 -11.05
CA LEU A 374 -29.98 14.15 -9.67
C LEU A 374 -31.14 14.69 -8.82
N ILE A 375 -31.53 13.95 -7.77
CA ILE A 375 -32.57 14.40 -6.83
C ILE A 375 -32.04 14.38 -5.39
N GLY A 376 -32.28 15.48 -4.67
CA GLY A 376 -31.94 15.64 -3.25
C GLY A 376 -33.14 15.97 -2.35
N HIS A 377 -32.90 16.10 -1.05
CA HIS A 377 -33.94 16.31 -0.02
C HIS A 377 -34.80 17.57 -0.25
N GLU A 378 -34.28 18.57 -0.97
CA GLU A 378 -34.98 19.82 -1.28
C GLU A 378 -36.04 19.69 -2.38
N PHE A 379 -36.18 18.52 -3.03
CA PHE A 379 -37.11 18.30 -4.14
C PHE A 379 -38.16 17.23 -3.81
N PRO A 380 -39.08 17.50 -2.86
CA PRO A 380 -40.12 16.55 -2.53
C PRO A 380 -41.08 16.37 -3.72
N PHE A 381 -41.33 15.10 -4.06
CA PHE A 381 -42.42 14.58 -4.90
C PHE A 381 -42.56 15.17 -6.32
N GLY A 382 -42.09 14.41 -7.31
CA GLY A 382 -42.58 14.48 -8.70
C GLY A 382 -42.06 15.63 -9.57
N ASN A 383 -41.37 16.61 -9.01
CA ASN A 383 -40.76 17.68 -9.80
C ASN A 383 -39.51 17.17 -10.52
N LYS A 384 -39.45 17.37 -11.84
CA LYS A 384 -38.31 17.07 -12.73
C LYS A 384 -37.67 18.38 -13.18
N PRO A 385 -36.77 19.01 -12.40
CA PRO A 385 -36.16 20.25 -12.85
C PRO A 385 -35.14 19.89 -13.93
N GLU A 386 -35.35 20.36 -15.17
CA GLU A 386 -34.46 20.10 -16.31
C GLU A 386 -32.99 20.42 -16.01
N LYS A 387 -32.74 21.40 -15.12
CA LYS A 387 -31.38 21.78 -14.68
C LYS A 387 -30.60 20.68 -13.94
N TYR A 388 -31.25 19.60 -13.50
CA TYR A 388 -30.61 18.44 -12.88
C TYR A 388 -30.65 17.19 -13.76
N ALA A 389 -31.07 17.32 -15.03
CA ALA A 389 -31.06 16.23 -15.99
C ALA A 389 -29.64 15.98 -16.50
N PHE A 390 -29.20 14.73 -16.48
CA PHE A 390 -27.99 14.33 -17.17
C PHE A 390 -28.23 14.30 -18.68
N THR A 391 -27.23 14.74 -19.44
CA THR A 391 -27.19 14.67 -20.90
C THR A 391 -26.37 13.46 -21.33
N GLN A 392 -26.94 12.59 -22.17
CA GLN A 392 -26.21 11.48 -22.77
C GLN A 392 -25.27 12.01 -23.85
N GLN A 393 -23.99 11.61 -23.76
CA GLN A 393 -22.94 11.97 -24.70
C GLN A 393 -22.82 10.91 -25.80
N GLU A 394 -22.15 11.23 -26.92
CA GLU A 394 -21.95 10.31 -28.05
C GLU A 394 -21.22 9.01 -27.66
N ASN A 395 -20.38 9.05 -26.63
CA ASN A 395 -19.66 7.90 -26.09
C ASN A 395 -20.51 7.04 -25.13
N GLY A 396 -21.80 7.35 -24.95
CA GLY A 396 -22.73 6.64 -24.08
C GLY A 396 -22.70 7.04 -22.60
N LEU A 397 -21.76 7.89 -22.17
CA LEU A 397 -21.71 8.41 -20.81
C LEU A 397 -22.81 9.46 -20.59
N HIS A 398 -23.28 9.57 -19.35
CA HIS A 398 -24.26 10.60 -18.97
C HIS A 398 -23.57 11.65 -18.10
N THR A 399 -23.68 12.92 -18.47
CA THR A 399 -22.98 14.02 -17.79
C THR A 399 -23.93 15.12 -17.34
N LEU A 400 -23.66 15.70 -16.17
CA LEU A 400 -24.35 16.87 -15.64
C LEU A 400 -23.32 17.87 -15.11
N THR A 401 -23.24 19.06 -15.72
CA THR A 401 -22.35 20.13 -15.26
C THR A 401 -23.15 21.21 -14.55
N MET A 402 -22.74 21.54 -13.32
CA MET A 402 -23.43 22.54 -12.51
C MET A 402 -22.44 23.41 -11.73
N ARG A 403 -22.89 24.62 -11.34
CA ARG A 403 -22.13 25.50 -10.45
C ARG A 403 -21.98 24.83 -9.08
N ARG A 404 -20.76 24.64 -8.59
CA ARG A 404 -20.49 24.01 -7.29
C ARG A 404 -21.27 24.62 -6.13
N LYS A 405 -21.39 25.95 -6.10
CA LYS A 405 -22.14 26.67 -5.06
C LYS A 405 -23.63 26.35 -5.00
N THR A 406 -24.19 25.73 -6.05
CA THR A 406 -25.60 25.29 -6.10
C THR A 406 -25.76 23.82 -5.72
N LEU A 407 -24.66 23.11 -5.48
CA LEU A 407 -24.65 21.71 -5.07
C LEU A 407 -24.42 21.69 -3.56
N ASP A 408 -25.50 21.47 -2.82
CA ASP A 408 -25.46 21.31 -1.37
C ASP A 408 -26.34 20.12 -0.95
N GLY A 409 -26.03 19.55 0.21
CA GLY A 409 -26.79 18.46 0.80
C GLY A 409 -26.62 17.10 0.13
N PHE A 410 -27.68 16.31 0.26
CA PHE A 410 -27.74 14.90 -0.10
C PHE A 410 -28.47 14.68 -1.42
N TYR A 411 -28.00 13.71 -2.22
CA TYR A 411 -28.60 13.37 -3.50
C TYR A 411 -28.57 11.87 -3.82
N VAL A 412 -29.41 11.46 -4.77
CA VAL A 412 -29.41 10.15 -5.43
C VAL A 412 -29.65 10.34 -6.93
N VAL A 413 -29.25 9.36 -7.74
CA VAL A 413 -29.59 9.28 -9.16
C VAL A 413 -30.92 8.56 -9.34
N CYS A 414 -31.77 9.02 -10.25
CA CYS A 414 -33.01 8.33 -10.64
C CYS A 414 -33.31 8.47 -12.13
N ARG A 415 -34.28 7.68 -12.63
CA ARG A 415 -34.82 7.78 -14.01
C ARG A 415 -36.07 8.66 -14.11
N GLY A 416 -36.28 9.57 -13.16
CA GLY A 416 -37.35 10.56 -13.21
C GLY A 416 -37.92 11.00 -11.87
N THR A 417 -38.14 10.08 -10.93
CA THR A 417 -38.60 10.42 -9.57
C THR A 417 -37.91 9.53 -8.55
N HIS A 418 -38.07 9.81 -7.26
CA HIS A 418 -37.62 8.90 -6.19
C HIS A 418 -38.16 7.47 -6.30
N ARG A 419 -39.25 7.22 -7.04
CA ARG A 419 -39.76 5.86 -7.29
C ARG A 419 -38.80 5.02 -8.12
N SER A 420 -38.02 5.66 -8.99
CA SER A 420 -37.06 5.04 -9.90
C SER A 420 -35.60 5.34 -9.55
N GLN A 421 -35.32 5.51 -8.25
CA GLN A 421 -33.98 5.84 -7.78
C GLN A 421 -33.04 4.63 -7.73
N GLU A 422 -31.75 4.95 -7.64
CA GLU A 422 -30.68 3.99 -7.42
C GLU A 422 -30.79 3.26 -6.07
N VAL A 423 -30.32 2.01 -6.07
CA VAL A 423 -30.22 1.12 -4.91
C VAL A 423 -28.89 0.35 -4.97
N ASP A 424 -28.49 -0.26 -3.84
CA ASP A 424 -27.29 -1.09 -3.81
C ASP A 424 -27.46 -2.40 -4.61
N GLU A 425 -26.40 -3.20 -4.72
CA GLU A 425 -26.43 -4.48 -5.45
C GLU A 425 -27.46 -5.49 -4.88
N GLY A 426 -27.78 -5.37 -3.59
CA GLY A 426 -28.81 -6.15 -2.91
C GLY A 426 -30.22 -5.59 -3.04
N GLY A 427 -30.39 -4.49 -3.77
CA GLY A 427 -31.66 -3.82 -3.99
C GLY A 427 -32.15 -3.00 -2.80
N ARG A 428 -31.28 -2.66 -1.84
CA ARG A 428 -31.62 -1.82 -0.68
C ARG A 428 -31.38 -0.36 -1.02
N TYR A 429 -32.24 0.49 -0.48
CA TYR A 429 -32.07 1.94 -0.56
C TYR A 429 -30.71 2.35 0.00
N ILE A 430 -29.90 3.03 -0.82
CA ILE A 430 -28.62 3.56 -0.37
C ILE A 430 -28.85 4.75 0.56
N PHE A 431 -27.89 4.99 1.45
CA PHE A 431 -27.78 6.32 2.04
C PHE A 431 -27.51 7.31 0.91
N PRO A 432 -28.25 8.44 0.86
CA PRO A 432 -28.01 9.46 -0.14
C PRO A 432 -26.53 9.86 -0.20
N ARG A 433 -26.03 10.03 -1.42
CA ARG A 433 -24.70 10.56 -1.67
C ARG A 433 -24.66 12.00 -1.14
N HIS A 434 -23.49 12.45 -0.70
CA HIS A 434 -23.28 13.85 -0.35
C HIS A 434 -22.35 14.47 -1.37
N PHE A 435 -22.54 15.76 -1.64
CA PHE A 435 -21.55 16.50 -2.42
C PHE A 435 -20.30 16.67 -1.57
N VAL A 436 -19.30 15.82 -1.82
CA VAL A 436 -17.96 16.06 -1.30
C VAL A 436 -17.43 17.27 -2.07
N GLN A 437 -16.98 18.31 -1.36
CA GLN A 437 -16.21 19.38 -1.98
C GLN A 437 -14.81 18.86 -2.35
N GLU A 438 -14.77 17.94 -3.30
CA GLU A 438 -13.52 17.50 -3.90
C GLU A 438 -13.05 18.54 -4.89
N CYS A 439 -11.74 18.68 -4.93
CA CYS A 439 -11.05 19.60 -5.81
C CYS A 439 -10.95 19.09 -7.27
N SER A 440 -11.59 17.96 -7.55
CA SER A 440 -11.78 17.46 -8.90
C SER A 440 -12.95 18.20 -9.54
N ASP A 441 -12.77 18.72 -10.76
CA ASP A 441 -13.84 19.27 -11.61
C ASP A 441 -14.79 18.19 -12.14
N THR A 442 -14.47 16.92 -11.91
CA THR A 442 -15.24 15.78 -12.38
C THR A 442 -15.42 14.74 -11.27
N VAL A 443 -16.65 14.30 -11.04
CA VAL A 443 -16.98 13.21 -10.10
C VAL A 443 -17.67 12.09 -10.86
N PHE A 444 -17.17 10.87 -10.71
CA PHE A 444 -17.72 9.69 -11.36
C PHE A 444 -18.73 8.97 -10.46
N LEU A 445 -19.86 8.57 -11.04
CA LEU A 445 -20.98 7.94 -10.37
C LEU A 445 -21.25 6.56 -10.98
N ASN A 446 -21.34 5.56 -10.11
CA ASN A 446 -21.77 4.21 -10.48
C ASN A 446 -23.17 3.94 -9.93
N VAL A 447 -24.12 3.67 -10.82
CA VAL A 447 -25.46 3.19 -10.45
C VAL A 447 -25.48 1.67 -10.53
N ALA A 448 -25.64 0.99 -9.40
CA ALA A 448 -25.58 -0.47 -9.34
C ALA A 448 -26.87 -1.13 -9.83
N LYS A 449 -28.03 -0.68 -9.33
CA LYS A 449 -29.37 -1.17 -9.68
C LYS A 449 -30.42 -0.05 -9.52
N TRP A 450 -31.60 -0.28 -10.09
CA TRP A 450 -32.79 0.56 -9.90
C TRP A 450 -33.78 -0.10 -8.94
N ASN A 451 -34.47 0.70 -8.13
CA ASN A 451 -35.51 0.18 -7.23
C ASN A 451 -36.68 -0.45 -8.01
N ASP A 452 -37.06 0.10 -9.16
CA ASP A 452 -38.27 -0.24 -9.92
C ASP A 452 -38.02 -1.09 -11.18
N LEU A 453 -36.76 -1.35 -11.54
CA LEU A 453 -36.42 -2.33 -12.57
C LEU A 453 -35.81 -3.58 -11.94
N PHE A 454 -36.24 -4.71 -12.46
CA PHE A 454 -35.93 -6.02 -11.91
C PHE A 454 -35.08 -6.80 -12.90
N GLU A 455 -34.16 -7.59 -12.35
CA GLU A 455 -33.48 -8.62 -13.12
C GLU A 455 -34.36 -9.88 -13.20
N PRO A 456 -34.27 -10.67 -14.27
CA PRO A 456 -35.12 -11.86 -14.46
C PRO A 456 -35.01 -12.93 -13.35
N ASP A 457 -33.91 -12.92 -12.59
CA ASP A 457 -33.59 -13.89 -11.55
C ASP A 457 -33.98 -13.42 -10.13
N GLU A 458 -34.62 -12.26 -9.98
CA GLU A 458 -35.02 -11.77 -8.66
C GLU A 458 -36.07 -12.66 -7.99
N LYS A 459 -35.89 -12.91 -6.69
CA LYS A 459 -36.82 -13.72 -5.91
C LYS A 459 -38.13 -12.98 -5.66
N ILE A 460 -39.21 -13.51 -6.22
CA ILE A 460 -40.59 -13.05 -6.01
C ILE A 460 -41.24 -13.86 -4.88
N VAL A 461 -41.91 -13.17 -3.96
CA VAL A 461 -42.67 -13.76 -2.85
C VAL A 461 -44.15 -13.43 -3.04
N THR A 462 -45.01 -14.42 -2.82
CA THR A 462 -46.45 -14.22 -2.76
C THR A 462 -46.85 -13.80 -1.35
N VAL A 463 -47.32 -12.57 -1.20
CA VAL A 463 -47.93 -12.10 0.04
C VAL A 463 -49.39 -12.53 0.02
N LEU A 464 -49.81 -13.32 1.02
CA LEU A 464 -51.18 -13.83 1.16
C LEU A 464 -51.79 -13.32 2.46
N LEU A 465 -52.89 -12.57 2.35
CA LEU A 465 -53.72 -12.20 3.49
C LEU A 465 -54.75 -13.30 3.76
N GLU A 466 -54.51 -14.09 4.81
CA GLU A 466 -55.40 -15.19 5.20
C GLU A 466 -56.65 -14.71 5.94
N GLN A 467 -56.59 -13.52 6.53
CA GLN A 467 -57.68 -12.95 7.30
C GLN A 467 -57.68 -11.42 7.17
N LEU A 468 -58.85 -10.87 6.84
CA LEU A 468 -59.17 -9.45 6.90
C LEU A 468 -60.09 -9.17 8.09
N PRO A 469 -60.12 -7.93 8.62
CA PRO A 469 -61.08 -7.53 9.64
C PRO A 469 -62.52 -7.76 9.17
N LYS A 470 -63.41 -8.22 10.06
CA LYS A 470 -64.81 -8.57 9.70
C LYS A 470 -65.61 -7.42 9.08
N ARG A 471 -65.27 -6.17 9.40
CA ARG A 471 -65.94 -4.96 8.89
C ARG A 471 -65.26 -4.37 7.64
N THR A 472 -64.31 -5.08 7.03
CA THR A 472 -63.70 -4.66 5.77
C THR A 472 -64.78 -4.62 4.67
N PRO A 473 -65.04 -3.47 4.03
CA PRO A 473 -66.03 -3.41 2.96
C PRO A 473 -65.64 -4.32 1.80
N GLU A 474 -66.59 -5.08 1.27
CA GLU A 474 -66.33 -6.14 0.28
C GLU A 474 -65.76 -5.60 -1.05
N LYS A 475 -66.11 -4.35 -1.39
CA LYS A 475 -65.70 -3.69 -2.64
C LYS A 475 -64.38 -2.94 -2.53
N ASP A 476 -63.81 -2.84 -1.33
CA ASP A 476 -62.57 -2.09 -1.14
C ASP A 476 -61.38 -2.89 -1.69
N ASN A 477 -60.56 -2.17 -2.46
CA ASN A 477 -59.25 -2.63 -2.86
C ASN A 477 -58.33 -2.61 -1.64
N ILE A 478 -57.55 -3.67 -1.48
CA ILE A 478 -56.47 -3.72 -0.49
C ILE A 478 -55.17 -3.45 -1.22
N TYR A 479 -54.40 -2.49 -0.73
CA TYR A 479 -53.11 -2.11 -1.30
C TYR A 479 -51.99 -2.55 -0.36
N ILE A 480 -50.84 -2.91 -0.93
CA ILE A 480 -49.57 -2.96 -0.20
C ILE A 480 -48.78 -1.70 -0.54
N THR A 481 -48.27 -1.01 0.48
CA THR A 481 -47.49 0.22 0.31
C THR A 481 -46.18 0.12 1.08
N GLY A 482 -45.13 0.76 0.58
CA GLY A 482 -43.80 0.70 1.18
C GLY A 482 -42.84 1.67 0.51
N LYS A 483 -41.55 1.60 0.88
CA LYS A 483 -40.53 2.45 0.22
C LYS A 483 -40.54 2.29 -1.31
N PHE A 484 -40.79 1.08 -1.78
CA PHE A 484 -40.76 0.70 -3.20
C PHE A 484 -41.76 1.43 -4.11
N ASN A 485 -42.87 1.93 -3.56
CA ASN A 485 -43.82 2.76 -4.30
C ASN A 485 -43.88 4.20 -3.75
N GLY A 486 -42.87 4.59 -2.97
CA GLY A 486 -42.80 5.91 -2.34
C GLY A 486 -43.85 6.15 -1.26
N TRP A 487 -44.31 5.10 -0.58
CA TRP A 487 -45.35 5.16 0.45
C TRP A 487 -46.68 5.74 -0.06
N ASP A 488 -47.00 5.49 -1.33
CA ASP A 488 -48.30 5.81 -1.92
C ASP A 488 -49.33 4.77 -1.46
N PRO A 489 -50.35 5.12 -0.65
CA PRO A 489 -51.30 4.15 -0.09
C PRO A 489 -52.38 3.72 -1.09
N GLY A 490 -52.44 4.32 -2.28
CA GLY A 490 -53.47 4.06 -3.30
C GLY A 490 -52.91 3.66 -4.66
N ASP A 491 -51.63 3.28 -4.74
CA ASP A 491 -50.99 2.93 -6.01
C ASP A 491 -51.62 1.68 -6.63
N ALA A 492 -52.31 1.88 -7.76
CA ALA A 492 -53.05 0.82 -8.46
C ALA A 492 -52.19 -0.36 -8.90
N ASN A 493 -50.86 -0.18 -9.03
CA ASN A 493 -49.94 -1.27 -9.36
C ASN A 493 -49.76 -2.28 -8.21
N TYR A 494 -50.13 -1.89 -6.99
CA TYR A 494 -49.92 -2.67 -5.77
C TYR A 494 -51.23 -3.09 -5.11
N ILE A 495 -52.30 -3.23 -5.90
CA ILE A 495 -53.58 -3.80 -5.47
C ILE A 495 -53.43 -5.32 -5.32
N LEU A 496 -53.84 -5.85 -4.17
CA LEU A 496 -53.93 -7.28 -3.95
C LEU A 496 -55.11 -7.87 -4.73
N LYS A 497 -54.85 -8.98 -5.41
CA LYS A 497 -55.87 -9.76 -6.11
C LYS A 497 -56.68 -10.58 -5.11
N ARG A 498 -57.99 -10.37 -5.10
CA ARG A 498 -58.94 -11.12 -4.27
C ARG A 498 -59.39 -12.38 -5.00
N ASP A 499 -59.35 -13.53 -4.34
CA ASP A 499 -59.90 -14.78 -4.86
C ASP A 499 -61.41 -14.92 -4.56
N GLY A 500 -62.06 -15.91 -5.16
CA GLY A 500 -63.49 -16.19 -4.97
C GLY A 500 -63.88 -16.66 -3.56
N LYS A 501 -62.91 -16.80 -2.65
CA LYS A 501 -63.10 -17.18 -1.24
C LYS A 501 -62.74 -16.02 -0.28
N GLY A 502 -62.39 -14.85 -0.80
CA GLY A 502 -62.12 -13.63 -0.04
C GLY A 502 -60.65 -13.44 0.37
N ALA A 503 -59.75 -14.38 0.06
CA ALA A 503 -58.32 -14.23 0.34
C ALA A 503 -57.69 -13.24 -0.65
N CYS A 504 -56.79 -12.39 -0.18
CA CYS A 504 -56.14 -11.36 -1.00
C CYS A 504 -54.66 -11.67 -1.15
N SER A 505 -54.12 -11.61 -2.37
CA SER A 505 -52.70 -11.91 -2.61
C SER A 505 -52.04 -11.01 -3.65
N ILE A 506 -50.73 -10.84 -3.52
CA ILE A 506 -49.89 -10.12 -4.49
C ILE A 506 -48.51 -10.75 -4.56
N GLN A 507 -47.92 -10.78 -5.76
CA GLN A 507 -46.54 -11.21 -5.97
C GLN A 507 -45.63 -9.99 -5.95
N ILE A 508 -44.64 -9.99 -5.04
CA ILE A 508 -43.76 -8.85 -4.78
C ILE A 508 -42.31 -9.34 -4.63
N PRO A 509 -41.32 -8.65 -5.20
CA PRO A 509 -39.90 -8.93 -4.96
C PRO A 509 -39.55 -8.97 -3.46
N LEU A 510 -38.80 -9.98 -3.02
CA LEU A 510 -38.41 -10.16 -1.61
C LEU A 510 -37.72 -8.90 -1.03
N ARG A 511 -36.94 -8.18 -1.84
CA ARG A 511 -36.25 -6.95 -1.43
C ARG A 511 -37.20 -5.84 -0.94
N TYR A 512 -38.41 -5.76 -1.49
CA TYR A 512 -39.41 -4.77 -1.08
C TYR A 512 -39.95 -5.08 0.30
N LEU A 513 -40.23 -6.36 0.58
CA LEU A 513 -40.75 -6.77 1.89
C LEU A 513 -39.70 -6.62 3.00
N ARG A 514 -38.41 -6.70 2.66
CA ARG A 514 -37.30 -6.42 3.58
C ARG A 514 -37.17 -4.94 3.95
N SER A 515 -37.71 -4.04 3.12
CA SER A 515 -37.51 -2.59 3.25
C SER A 515 -38.60 -1.88 4.05
N GLY A 516 -39.57 -2.63 4.60
CA GLY A 516 -40.72 -2.09 5.31
C GLY A 516 -41.93 -1.90 4.39
N PHE A 517 -43.09 -2.37 4.84
CA PHE A 517 -44.37 -2.21 4.12
C PHE A 517 -45.56 -2.15 5.09
N LYS A 518 -46.70 -1.72 4.56
CA LYS A 518 -48.01 -1.68 5.23
C LYS A 518 -49.13 -2.04 4.27
N PHE A 519 -50.31 -2.34 4.81
CA PHE A 519 -51.55 -2.45 4.04
C PHE A 519 -52.48 -1.28 4.30
N THR A 520 -53.21 -0.87 3.26
CA THR A 520 -54.20 0.21 3.29
C THR A 520 -55.41 -0.15 2.43
N ARG A 521 -56.50 0.59 2.57
CA ARG A 521 -57.66 0.55 1.64
C ARG A 521 -57.69 1.76 0.71
N GLY A 522 -56.51 2.26 0.31
CA GLY A 522 -56.35 3.36 -0.64
C GLY A 522 -55.95 4.69 -0.02
N ASP A 523 -56.08 4.84 1.30
CA ASP A 523 -55.73 6.06 2.04
C ASP A 523 -55.09 5.73 3.39
N TRP A 524 -54.26 6.64 3.92
CA TRP A 524 -53.60 6.48 5.22
C TRP A 524 -54.57 6.44 6.40
N ASN A 525 -55.76 7.05 6.29
CA ASN A 525 -56.82 6.90 7.30
C ASN A 525 -57.35 5.46 7.39
N THR A 526 -57.20 4.69 6.32
CA THR A 526 -57.63 3.28 6.22
C THR A 526 -56.46 2.31 6.33
N VAL A 527 -55.34 2.73 6.94
CA VAL A 527 -54.16 1.89 7.16
C VAL A 527 -54.45 0.78 8.14
N GLU A 528 -53.77 -0.35 8.02
CA GLU A 528 -53.83 -1.41 9.02
C GLU A 528 -53.48 -0.89 10.42
N GLY A 529 -54.22 -1.37 11.41
CA GLY A 529 -54.06 -1.01 12.82
C GLY A 529 -53.85 -2.24 13.72
N ASN A 530 -53.57 -1.97 14.99
CA ASN A 530 -53.49 -2.98 16.04
C ASN A 530 -54.91 -3.45 16.41
N PHE A 531 -55.08 -4.34 17.38
CA PHE A 531 -56.41 -4.86 17.74
C PHE A 531 -57.46 -3.76 18.07
N PHE A 532 -57.03 -2.56 18.46
CA PHE A 532 -57.89 -1.42 18.80
C PHE A 532 -58.01 -0.36 17.68
N GLY A 533 -57.51 -0.62 16.46
CA GLY A 533 -57.47 0.38 15.38
C GLY A 533 -56.31 1.38 15.50
N GLY A 534 -55.45 1.23 16.52
CA GLY A 534 -54.32 2.12 16.75
C GLY A 534 -53.13 1.83 15.83
N PHE A 535 -52.13 2.72 15.86
CA PHE A 535 -50.90 2.59 15.09
C PHE A 535 -50.22 1.23 15.27
N VAL A 536 -49.69 0.70 14.17
CA VAL A 536 -48.73 -0.42 14.13
C VAL A 536 -47.46 0.02 13.41
N GLU A 537 -46.32 -0.55 13.79
CA GLU A 537 -45.08 -0.32 13.06
C GLU A 537 -45.14 -0.88 11.62
N ASN A 538 -44.17 -0.52 10.79
CA ASN A 538 -44.03 -1.08 9.44
C ASN A 538 -43.72 -2.57 9.52
N ARG A 539 -44.38 -3.38 8.70
CA ARG A 539 -44.07 -4.80 8.57
C ARG A 539 -42.76 -4.98 7.82
N THR A 540 -41.97 -5.97 8.22
CA THR A 540 -40.77 -6.41 7.48
C THR A 540 -40.78 -7.92 7.33
N TYR A 541 -40.33 -8.44 6.18
CA TYR A 541 -40.16 -9.87 5.97
C TYR A 541 -38.75 -10.19 5.50
N THR A 542 -38.01 -10.94 6.31
CA THR A 542 -36.63 -11.39 6.03
C THR A 542 -36.55 -12.89 5.74
N GLY A 543 -37.68 -13.60 5.74
CA GLY A 543 -37.75 -15.03 5.48
C GLY A 543 -37.41 -15.40 4.04
N ASN A 544 -37.33 -16.72 3.80
CA ASN A 544 -36.94 -17.31 2.52
C ASN A 544 -38.06 -18.15 1.89
N GLU A 545 -39.29 -18.06 2.37
CA GLU A 545 -40.42 -18.81 1.80
C GLU A 545 -40.94 -18.10 0.54
N ASN A 546 -41.55 -18.86 -0.37
CA ASN A 546 -42.16 -18.31 -1.58
C ASN A 546 -43.55 -17.70 -1.32
N VAL A 547 -44.15 -18.03 -0.17
CA VAL A 547 -45.45 -17.50 0.25
C VAL A 547 -45.31 -17.02 1.69
N VAL A 548 -45.65 -15.76 1.95
CA VAL A 548 -45.76 -15.21 3.30
C VAL A 548 -47.23 -15.00 3.64
N LYS A 549 -47.68 -15.60 4.74
CA LYS A 549 -49.07 -15.54 5.21
C LYS A 549 -49.18 -14.49 6.30
N LEU A 550 -50.07 -13.54 6.10
CA LEU A 550 -50.28 -12.41 7.01
C LEU A 550 -51.77 -12.26 7.35
N LYS A 551 -52.02 -11.59 8.48
CA LYS A 551 -53.35 -11.23 8.95
C LYS A 551 -53.39 -9.74 9.26
N ILE A 552 -54.52 -9.12 8.99
CA ILE A 552 -54.80 -7.73 9.37
C ILE A 552 -55.83 -7.77 10.49
N GLU A 553 -55.49 -7.19 11.63
CA GLU A 553 -56.33 -7.21 12.84
C GLU A 553 -57.46 -6.17 12.77
N SER A 554 -57.16 -4.96 12.30
CA SER A 554 -58.11 -3.87 12.13
C SER A 554 -57.65 -2.86 11.05
N TRP A 555 -58.50 -1.87 10.79
CA TRP A 555 -58.17 -0.66 10.02
C TRP A 555 -58.16 0.55 10.96
N GLY A 556 -57.54 1.65 10.54
CA GLY A 556 -57.40 2.88 11.33
C GLY A 556 -58.68 3.70 11.50
N ASP A 557 -59.74 3.40 10.74
CA ASP A 557 -61.04 4.07 10.72
C ASP A 557 -62.18 3.29 11.38
#